data_AF-A0A3R6K1C7-F1
#
_entry.id   AF-A0A3R6K1C7-F1
#
_cell.length_a   1.000
_cell.length_b   1.000
_cell.length_c   1.000
_cell.angle_alpha   90.00
_cell.angle_beta   90.00
_cell.angle_gamma   90.00
#
_symmetry.space_group_name_H-M   'P 1'
#
loop_
_entity.id
_entity.type
_entity.pdbx_description
1 polymer ?
#
loop_
_entity_poly.entity_id
_entity_poly.type
_entity_poly.pdbx_seq_one_letter_code
_entity_poly.pdbx_strand_id
1 'polypeptide(L)' 'MINWISAEIPPEECKSGKEYFVTVEYNGRGNVNGRLTLVMTYEEKGKKKVPTWCWNGRIAVWKVLFWAEFPTPCQDEI' A
#
# COMPACT_ATOMS: atom_id res chain seq x y z
N MET A 1 -3.38 -15.29 6.90
CA MET A 1 -4.07 -14.92 5.64
C MET A 1 -4.00 -13.39 5.54
N ILE A 2 -3.61 -12.84 4.38
CA ILE A 2 -3.49 -11.38 4.22
C ILE A 2 -4.89 -10.80 3.96
N ASN A 3 -5.29 -9.79 4.73
CA ASN A 3 -6.56 -9.09 4.56
C ASN A 3 -6.36 -7.88 3.64
N TRP A 4 -6.91 -7.94 2.42
CA TRP A 4 -6.80 -6.87 1.43
C TRP A 4 -7.97 -5.89 1.55
N ILE A 5 -7.64 -4.60 1.59
CA ILE A 5 -8.57 -3.48 1.76
C ILE A 5 -8.59 -2.67 0.46
N SER A 6 -9.75 -2.17 0.05
CA SER A 6 -9.89 -1.29 -1.12
C SER A 6 -9.07 0.00 -0.95
N ALA A 7 -8.41 0.45 -2.01
CA ALA A 7 -7.66 1.71 -1.99
C ALA A 7 -8.53 2.96 -1.82
N GLU A 8 -9.85 2.83 -1.95
CA GLU A 8 -10.82 3.89 -1.62
C GLU A 8 -10.89 4.17 -0.12
N ILE A 9 -10.51 3.19 0.71
CA ILE A 9 -10.46 3.29 2.15
C ILE A 9 -8.99 3.49 2.54
N PRO A 10 -8.59 4.69 3.03
CA PRO A 10 -7.22 4.90 3.46
C PRO A 10 -6.91 4.11 4.75
N PRO A 11 -5.63 3.82 5.04
CA PRO A 11 -5.24 3.27 6.34
C PRO A 11 -5.65 4.20 7.49
N GLU A 12 -6.23 3.65 8.56
CA GLU A 12 -6.67 4.41 9.73
C GLU A 12 -5.50 5.09 10.47
N GLU A 13 -4.37 4.38 10.58
CA GLU A 13 -3.15 4.92 11.17
C GLU A 13 -2.13 5.29 10.09
N CYS A 14 -2.05 6.59 9.76
CA CYS A 14 -0.96 7.12 8.94
C CYS A 14 0.30 7.32 9.79
N LYS A 15 0.99 6.22 10.13
CA LYS A 15 2.31 6.27 10.79
C LYS A 15 3.38 6.51 9.73
N SER A 16 4.14 7.60 9.88
CA SER A 16 5.28 7.90 9.00
C SER A 16 6.23 6.71 8.93
N GLY A 17 6.56 6.25 7.73
CA GLY A 17 7.45 5.12 7.50
C GLY A 17 6.83 3.73 7.70
N LYS A 18 5.53 3.61 7.99
CA LYS A 18 4.85 2.30 7.98
C LYS A 18 4.71 1.79 6.55
N GLU A 19 5.16 0.57 6.33
CA GLU A 19 5.09 -0.11 5.04
C GLU A 19 3.81 -0.95 4.94
N TYR A 20 3.30 -1.08 3.72
CA TYR A 20 2.11 -1.85 3.37
C TYR A 20 2.37 -2.66 2.09
N PHE A 21 1.69 -3.78 1.94
CA PHE A 21 1.54 -4.41 0.65
C PHE A 21 0.50 -3.65 -0.16
N VAL A 22 0.83 -3.27 -1.39
CA VAL A 22 -0.02 -2.43 -2.23
C VAL A 22 -0.10 -3.02 -3.63
N THR A 23 -1.31 -3.26 -4.10
CA THR A 23 -1.59 -3.73 -5.45
C THR A 23 -2.05 -2.58 -6.33
N VAL A 24 -1.39 -2.42 -7.48
CA VAL A 24 -1.58 -1.31 -8.42
C VAL A 24 -1.84 -1.83 -9.82
N GLU A 25 -2.56 -1.06 -10.65
CA GLU A 25 -2.57 -1.31 -12.09
C GLU A 25 -1.19 -0.99 -12.66
N TYR A 26 -0.61 -1.96 -13.36
CA TYR A 26 0.69 -1.85 -13.97
C TYR A 26 0.70 -2.64 -15.28
N ASN A 27 0.96 -1.96 -16.39
CA ASN A 27 1.00 -2.56 -17.72
C ASN A 27 2.43 -2.91 -18.20
N GLY A 28 3.41 -2.93 -17.28
CA GLY A 28 4.79 -3.31 -17.60
C GLY A 28 5.07 -4.81 -17.48
N ARG A 29 6.30 -5.21 -17.84
CA ARG A 29 6.76 -6.60 -17.71
C ARG A 29 6.78 -7.05 -16.25
N GLY A 30 6.34 -8.28 -15.99
CA GLY A 30 6.28 -8.87 -14.64
C GLY A 30 4.96 -8.64 -13.90
N ASN A 31 3.95 -8.07 -14.56
CA ASN A 31 2.59 -7.99 -14.01
C ASN A 31 1.89 -9.36 -14.09
N VAL A 32 0.91 -9.57 -13.21
CA VAL A 32 -0.06 -10.67 -13.31
C VAL A 32 -1.41 -10.03 -13.56
N ASN A 33 -2.03 -10.31 -14.70
CA ASN A 33 -3.32 -9.73 -15.11
C ASN A 33 -3.34 -8.18 -15.08
N GLY A 34 -2.26 -7.52 -15.50
CA GLY A 34 -2.19 -6.05 -15.48
C GLY A 34 -2.01 -5.44 -14.09
N ARG A 35 -1.66 -6.26 -13.09
CA ARG A 35 -1.45 -5.82 -11.70
C ARG A 35 -0.05 -6.15 -11.22
N LEU A 36 0.46 -5.30 -10.34
CA LEU A 36 1.71 -5.52 -9.63
C LEU A 36 1.48 -5.26 -8.14
N THR A 37 2.06 -6.11 -7.30
CA THR A 37 2.06 -5.91 -5.84
C THR A 37 3.45 -5.45 -5.42
N LEU A 38 3.50 -4.35 -4.68
CA LEU A 38 4.72 -3.68 -4.23
C LEU A 38 4.63 -3.37 -2.73
N VAL A 39 5.77 -3.06 -2.13
CA VAL A 39 5.82 -2.49 -0.79
C VAL A 39 5.84 -0.98 -0.92
N MET A 40 4.89 -0.30 -0.27
CA MET A 40 4.77 1.16 -0.29
C MET A 40 4.43 1.68 1.10
N THR A 41 4.76 2.95 1.33
CA THR A 41 4.33 3.73 2.50
C THR A 41 3.14 4.59 2.12
N TYR A 42 2.32 4.93 3.11
CA TYR A 42 1.16 5.80 2.93
C TYR A 42 1.43 7.18 3.55
N GLU A 43 1.20 8.25 2.79
CA GLU A 43 1.33 9.63 3.25
C GLU A 43 0.02 10.39 3.06
N GLU A 44 -0.50 10.97 4.15
CA GLU A 44 -1.58 11.96 4.07
C GLU A 44 -0.99 13.34 3.73
N LYS A 45 -1.23 13.82 2.50
CA LYS A 45 -0.78 15.15 2.08
C LYS A 45 -1.83 16.22 2.39
N GLY A 46 -1.36 17.36 2.90
CA GLY A 46 -2.21 18.48 3.33
C GLY A 46 -2.99 19.20 2.21
N LYS A 47 -4.04 19.92 2.65
CA LYS A 47 -5.11 20.67 1.93
C LYS A 47 -6.02 19.85 1.00
N LYS A 48 -5.51 18.84 0.32
CA LYS A 48 -6.34 17.87 -0.40
C LYS A 48 -6.25 16.55 0.35
N LYS A 49 -7.36 16.06 0.92
CA LYS A 49 -7.48 14.72 1.53
C LYS A 49 -7.32 13.61 0.47
N VAL A 50 -6.24 13.65 -0.29
CA VAL A 50 -5.92 12.70 -1.36
C VAL A 50 -4.86 11.76 -0.78
N PRO A 51 -5.28 10.55 -0.33
CA PRO A 51 -4.36 9.45 -0.04
C PRO A 51 -3.26 9.35 -1.11
N THR A 52 -1.99 9.41 -0.71
CA THR A 52 -0.87 9.24 -1.64
C THR A 52 0.01 8.09 -1.20
N TRP A 53 0.32 7.19 -2.14
CA TRP A 53 1.22 6.06 -1.93
C TRP A 53 2.64 6.43 -2.38
N CYS A 54 3.61 6.16 -1.51
CA CYS A 54 5.00 6.51 -1.68
C CYS A 54 5.87 5.24 -1.67
N TRP A 55 6.56 4.96 -2.78
CA TRP A 55 7.47 3.83 -2.89
C TRP A 55 8.90 4.27 -2.55
N ASN A 56 9.52 3.72 -1.50
CA ASN A 56 10.91 4.01 -1.12
C ASN A 56 11.26 5.51 -1.12
N GLY A 57 10.40 6.35 -0.53
CA GLY A 57 10.60 7.81 -0.48
C GLY A 57 10.38 8.54 -1.81
N ARG A 58 9.93 7.84 -2.87
CA ARG A 58 9.49 8.43 -4.14
C ARG A 58 7.98 8.35 -4.26
N ILE A 59 7.35 9.51 -4.48
CA ILE A 59 5.91 9.59 -4.72
C ILE A 59 5.63 9.04 -6.12
N ALA A 60 4.70 8.08 -6.19
CA ALA A 60 4.35 7.45 -7.45
C ALA A 60 2.84 7.58 -7.68
N VAL A 61 2.45 8.08 -8.85
CA VAL A 61 1.03 8.24 -9.23
C VAL A 61 0.60 6.99 -9.99
N TRP A 62 0.33 5.91 -9.26
CA TRP A 62 -0.18 4.66 -9.83
C TRP A 62 -1.64 4.54 -9.44
N LYS A 63 -2.46 3.88 -10.27
CA LYS A 63 -3.82 3.56 -9.87
C LYS A 63 -3.78 2.42 -8.88
N VAL A 64 -3.88 2.76 -7.60
CA VAL A 64 -3.89 1.78 -6.51
C VAL A 64 -5.26 1.12 -6.43
N LEU A 65 -5.26 -0.20 -6.32
CA LEU A 65 -6.47 -1.01 -6.27
C LEU A 65 -6.75 -1.49 -4.85
N PHE A 66 -5.73 -2.05 -4.20
CA PHE A 66 -5.85 -2.63 -2.86
C PHE A 66 -4.59 -2.41 -2.05
N TRP A 67 -4.72 -2.42 -0.73
CA TRP A 67 -3.59 -2.44 0.19
C TRP A 67 -3.84 -3.43 1.33
N ALA A 68 -2.79 -3.85 2.01
CA ALA A 68 -2.87 -4.69 3.19
C ALA A 68 -1.71 -4.36 4.13
N GLU A 69 -1.96 -4.51 5.43
CA GLU A 69 -0.89 -4.46 6.41
C GLU A 69 -0.01 -5.71 6.30
N PHE A 70 1.26 -5.57 6.66
CA PHE A 70 2.09 -6.75 6.88
C PHE A 70 1.45 -7.60 7.98
N PRO A 71 1.42 -8.93 7.84
CA PRO A 71 1.02 -9.77 8.95
C PRO A 71 1.92 -9.42 10.13
N THR A 72 1.31 -9.11 11.29
CA THR A 72 2.07 -9.06 12.53
C THR A 72 2.82 -10.38 12.63
N PRO A 73 4.13 -10.37 12.95
CA PRO A 73 4.80 -11.62 13.25
C PRO A 73 3.97 -12.29 14.33
N CYS A 74 3.56 -13.55 14.10
CA CYS A 74 3.08 -14.38 15.19
C CYS A 74 4.16 -14.32 16.25
N GLN A 75 3.90 -13.59 17.34
CA GLN A 75 4.67 -13.82 18.55
C GLN A 75 4.30 -15.24 18.94
N ASP A 76 5.17 -16.20 18.62
CA ASP A 76 5.14 -17.49 19.28
C ASP A 76 5.16 -17.18 20.78
N GLU A 77 4.04 -17.44 21.46
CA GLU A 77 3.99 -17.41 22.92
C GLU A 77 5.00 -18.44 23.41
N ILE A 78 6.04 -17.97 24.10
CA ILE A 78 7.07 -18.80 24.75
C ILE A 78 6.56 -19.22 26.14
#